data_AF-A0A7Y8NW96-F1
#
_entry.id   AF-A0A7Y8NW96-F1
#
_cell.length_a   1.000
_cell.length_b   1.000
_cell.length_c   1.000
_cell.angle_alpha   90.00
_cell.angle_beta   90.00
_cell.angle_gamma   90.00
#
_symmetry.space_group_name_H-M   'P 1'
#
loop_
_entity.id
_entity.type
_entity.pdbx_description
1 polymer ?
#
loop_
_entity_poly.entity_id
_entity_poly.type
_entity_poly.pdbx_seq_one_letter_code
_entity_poly.pdbx_strand_id
1 'polypeptide(L)'
;MKAKIFILFIFVLLGCKKWNITTVDNIKVSSFILTNYLVDATHLYVREINNDVNHPNYNIAVLDSTEINKILSAFQAVYNLKSQESDTVFNIRNIHALRCFSLNSIGLNVDPKAPEIIKLVNGTRPTGDPKLDGLLNTYQFDSIKKSYNYLKFPWISIYTKKSLNLVPIINSLKQLPYVPIAENNGGCFDGNDIILKRDGTKIMIDFSIGEGDCPAGCTYRRHWIFSVENGIAKFKGNK
;
A
#
# COMPACT_ATOMS: atom_id res chain seq x y z
N MET A 1 -46.36 -19.46 58.00
CA MET A 1 -45.06 -18.92 57.55
C MET A 1 -45.01 -19.05 56.03
N LYS A 2 -45.20 -17.96 55.27
CA LYS A 2 -45.30 -17.99 53.79
C LYS A 2 -43.99 -17.51 53.18
N ALA A 3 -43.27 -18.38 52.48
CA ALA A 3 -42.03 -18.05 51.78
C ALA A 3 -42.34 -17.36 50.44
N LYS A 4 -41.78 -16.17 50.21
CA LYS A 4 -41.86 -15.43 48.94
C LYS A 4 -40.69 -15.87 48.05
N ILE A 5 -41.00 -16.42 46.87
CA ILE A 5 -40.05 -16.75 45.82
C ILE A 5 -39.80 -15.47 44.99
N PHE A 6 -38.55 -15.02 44.94
CA PHE A 6 -38.11 -13.91 44.10
C PHE A 6 -37.56 -14.48 42.79
N ILE A 7 -38.24 -14.22 41.67
CA ILE A 7 -37.79 -14.60 40.33
C ILE A 7 -36.92 -13.46 39.79
N LEU A 8 -35.63 -13.72 39.63
CA LEU A 8 -34.66 -12.79 39.07
C LEU A 8 -34.68 -12.91 37.53
N PHE A 9 -35.23 -11.90 36.85
CA PHE A 9 -35.17 -11.79 35.39
C PHE A 9 -33.78 -11.29 34.97
N ILE A 10 -32.98 -12.15 34.34
CA ILE A 10 -31.71 -11.78 33.71
C ILE A 10 -32.00 -11.28 32.29
N PHE A 11 -31.94 -9.96 32.09
CA PHE A 11 -31.95 -9.35 30.76
C PHE A 11 -30.57 -9.52 30.10
N VAL A 12 -30.48 -10.41 29.12
CA VAL A 12 -29.31 -10.50 28.22
C VAL A 12 -29.42 -9.37 27.20
N LEU A 13 -28.72 -8.26 27.46
CA LEU A 13 -28.54 -7.18 26.50
C LEU A 13 -27.57 -7.64 25.41
N LEU A 14 -28.10 -8.12 24.28
CA LEU A 14 -27.37 -8.25 23.03
C LEU A 14 -27.04 -6.84 22.51
N GLY A 15 -25.88 -6.32 22.90
CA GLY A 15 -25.35 -5.07 22.38
C GLY A 15 -25.02 -5.22 20.89
N CYS A 16 -25.86 -4.64 20.02
CA CYS A 16 -25.48 -4.35 18.64
C CYS A 16 -24.22 -3.47 18.65
N LYS A 17 -23.07 -4.03 18.28
CA LYS A 17 -21.85 -3.24 18.04
C LYS A 17 -22.15 -2.28 16.90
N LYS A 18 -22.35 -1.00 17.23
CA LYS A 18 -22.39 0.09 16.23
C LYS A 18 -21.02 0.14 15.56
N TRP A 19 -21.02 -0.03 14.25
CA TRP A 19 -19.83 0.14 13.44
C TRP A 19 -19.55 1.64 13.35
N ASN A 20 -18.45 2.08 13.94
CA ASN A 20 -18.01 3.46 13.79
C ASN A 20 -17.51 3.66 12.35
N ILE A 21 -18.29 4.40 11.57
CA ILE A 21 -17.89 4.88 10.25
C ILE A 21 -16.92 6.04 10.49
N THR A 22 -15.73 5.98 9.91
CA THR A 22 -14.75 7.07 10.00
C THR A 22 -14.74 7.78 8.66
N THR A 23 -15.00 9.09 8.67
CA THR A 23 -14.92 9.92 7.47
C THR A 23 -13.47 10.31 7.23
N VAL A 24 -12.86 9.74 6.19
CA VAL A 24 -11.66 10.30 5.55
C VAL A 24 -12.15 10.95 4.27
N ASP A 25 -11.88 12.24 4.09
CA ASP A 25 -12.20 13.02 2.88
C ASP A 25 -13.61 12.75 2.30
N ASN A 26 -14.64 12.83 3.16
CA ASN A 26 -16.07 12.64 2.80
C ASN A 26 -16.51 11.24 2.35
N ILE A 27 -15.74 10.18 2.66
CA ILE A 27 -16.10 8.82 2.28
C ILE A 27 -16.54 8.02 3.50
N LYS A 28 -17.66 7.33 3.36
CA LYS A 28 -18.20 6.43 4.39
C LYS A 28 -17.54 5.06 4.29
N VAL A 29 -16.31 4.95 4.78
CA VAL A 29 -15.67 3.66 5.04
C VAL A 29 -15.73 3.31 6.53
N SER A 30 -15.88 2.02 6.81
CA SER A 30 -15.77 1.50 8.17
C SER A 30 -14.33 1.63 8.66
N SER A 31 -14.16 1.82 9.98
CA SER A 31 -12.84 1.82 10.61
C SER A 31 -12.03 0.55 10.32
N PHE A 32 -12.72 -0.59 10.15
CA PHE A 32 -12.09 -1.86 9.77
C PHE A 32 -11.40 -1.76 8.41
N ILE A 33 -12.13 -1.32 7.36
CA ILE A 33 -11.57 -1.21 6.01
C ILE A 33 -10.46 -0.17 5.97
N LEU A 34 -10.66 0.99 6.60
CA LEU A 34 -9.65 2.04 6.64
C LEU A 34 -8.36 1.55 7.30
N THR A 35 -8.45 0.94 8.48
CA THR A 35 -7.26 0.52 9.24
C THR A 35 -6.50 -0.61 8.57
N ASN A 36 -7.21 -1.59 8.01
CA ASN A 36 -6.58 -2.81 7.49
C ASN A 36 -6.18 -2.72 6.02
N TYR A 37 -6.83 -1.87 5.21
CA TYR A 37 -6.68 -1.88 3.75
C TYR A 37 -6.25 -0.54 3.13
N LEU A 38 -6.01 0.52 3.91
CA LEU A 38 -5.47 1.78 3.39
C LEU A 38 -4.12 1.59 2.70
N VAL A 39 -3.22 0.81 3.31
CA VAL A 39 -1.91 0.53 2.73
C VAL A 39 -2.05 -0.26 1.43
N ASP A 40 -2.97 -1.23 1.38
CA ASP A 40 -3.22 -2.02 0.17
C ASP A 40 -3.80 -1.17 -0.95
N ALA A 41 -4.81 -0.34 -0.65
CA ALA A 41 -5.37 0.60 -1.62
C ALA A 41 -4.30 1.55 -2.19
N THR A 42 -3.38 2.01 -1.34
CA THR A 42 -2.25 2.85 -1.75
C THR A 42 -1.29 2.09 -2.66
N HIS A 43 -0.92 0.86 -2.32
CA HIS A 43 -0.07 0.02 -3.16
C HIS A 43 -0.73 -0.31 -4.50
N LEU A 44 -2.02 -0.63 -4.52
CA LEU A 44 -2.75 -0.92 -5.76
C LEU A 44 -2.76 0.28 -6.69
N TYR A 45 -2.98 1.48 -6.15
CA TYR A 45 -2.94 2.71 -6.93
C TYR A 45 -1.54 2.98 -7.51
N VAL A 46 -0.48 2.85 -6.70
CA VAL A 46 0.89 3.02 -7.21
C VAL A 46 1.28 1.91 -8.19
N ARG A 47 0.76 0.69 -8.01
CA ARG A 47 0.97 -0.42 -8.95
C ARG A 47 0.31 -0.11 -10.30
N GLU A 48 -0.88 0.46 -10.30
CA GLU A 48 -1.56 0.95 -11.51
C GLU A 48 -0.70 2.00 -12.24
N ILE A 49 -0.17 2.98 -11.51
CA ILE A 49 0.75 3.99 -12.06
C ILE A 49 2.02 3.34 -12.65
N ASN A 50 2.68 2.46 -11.89
CA ASN A 50 3.95 1.86 -12.30
C ASN A 50 3.82 0.95 -13.53
N ASN A 51 2.64 0.36 -13.75
CA ASN A 51 2.37 -0.54 -14.86
C ASN A 51 1.96 0.19 -16.15
N ASP A 52 1.74 1.50 -16.12
CA ASP A 52 1.38 2.31 -17.27
C ASP A 52 2.17 3.63 -17.31
N VAL A 53 3.18 3.69 -18.19
CA VAL A 53 4.02 4.89 -18.38
C VAL A 53 3.22 6.09 -18.89
N ASN A 54 2.03 5.88 -19.47
CA ASN A 54 1.14 6.94 -19.93
C ASN A 54 0.10 7.33 -18.87
N HIS A 55 0.13 6.73 -17.68
CA HIS A 55 -0.78 7.06 -16.61
C HIS A 55 -0.66 8.57 -16.29
N PRO A 56 -1.77 9.33 -16.15
CA PRO A 56 -1.72 10.79 -15.94
C PRO A 56 -0.86 11.22 -14.76
N ASN A 57 -0.82 10.38 -13.72
CA ASN A 57 -0.05 10.61 -12.49
C ASN A 57 1.35 9.95 -12.49
N TYR A 58 1.83 9.40 -13.60
CA TYR A 58 3.14 8.74 -13.70
C TYR A 58 4.31 9.63 -13.25
N ASN A 59 4.27 10.90 -13.65
CA ASN A 59 5.30 11.90 -13.30
C ASN A 59 4.93 12.76 -12.07
N ILE A 60 3.88 12.40 -11.32
CA ILE A 60 3.42 13.14 -10.14
C ILE A 60 3.77 12.36 -8.89
N ALA A 61 4.61 12.93 -8.03
CA ALA A 61 5.13 12.26 -6.83
C ALA A 61 4.10 12.17 -5.69
N VAL A 62 3.26 13.19 -5.53
CA VAL A 62 2.21 13.22 -4.51
C VAL A 62 1.05 12.35 -4.98
N LEU A 63 0.64 11.40 -4.15
CA LEU A 63 -0.45 10.50 -4.48
C LEU A 63 -1.79 11.22 -4.42
N ASP A 64 -2.64 10.99 -5.43
CA ASP A 64 -4.02 11.46 -5.45
C ASP A 64 -4.84 10.68 -4.41
N SER A 65 -5.20 11.35 -3.31
CA SER A 65 -6.01 10.74 -2.26
C SER A 65 -7.38 10.32 -2.78
N THR A 66 -7.93 11.01 -3.79
CA THR A 66 -9.22 10.68 -4.42
C THR A 66 -9.20 9.30 -5.06
N GLU A 67 -8.11 8.91 -5.72
CA GLU A 67 -8.00 7.59 -6.36
C GLU A 67 -7.80 6.47 -5.34
N ILE A 68 -7.02 6.69 -4.29
CA ILE A 68 -6.86 5.74 -3.17
C ILE A 68 -8.21 5.51 -2.50
N ASN A 69 -8.94 6.60 -2.29
CA ASN A 69 -10.26 6.63 -1.70
C ASN A 69 -11.33 5.89 -2.52
N LYS A 70 -11.27 5.95 -3.86
CA LYS A 70 -12.12 5.13 -4.75
C LYS A 70 -11.85 3.64 -4.56
N ILE A 71 -10.59 3.23 -4.42
CA ILE A 71 -10.21 1.83 -4.16
C ILE A 71 -10.73 1.38 -2.79
N LEU A 72 -10.54 2.19 -1.74
CA LEU A 72 -11.08 1.92 -0.40
C LEU A 72 -12.61 1.79 -0.41
N SER A 73 -13.30 2.65 -1.16
CA SER A 73 -14.75 2.57 -1.33
C SER A 73 -15.16 1.26 -2.01
N ALA A 74 -14.37 0.79 -2.96
CA ALA A 74 -14.61 -0.49 -3.62
C ALA A 74 -14.41 -1.67 -2.66
N PHE A 75 -13.37 -1.66 -1.82
CA PHE A 75 -13.22 -2.65 -0.73
C PHE A 75 -14.40 -2.60 0.25
N GLN A 76 -14.83 -1.42 0.64
CA GLN A 76 -16.00 -1.27 1.51
C GLN A 76 -17.28 -1.84 0.87
N ALA A 77 -17.48 -1.64 -0.43
CA ALA A 77 -18.62 -2.21 -1.15
C ALA A 77 -18.59 -3.75 -1.13
N VAL A 78 -17.43 -4.37 -1.39
CA VAL A 78 -17.28 -5.83 -1.31
C VAL A 78 -17.52 -6.31 0.12
N TYR A 79 -16.95 -5.63 1.11
CA TYR A 79 -17.11 -5.97 2.52
C TYR A 79 -18.54 -5.84 3.04
N ASN A 80 -19.34 -4.98 2.41
CA ASN A 80 -20.76 -4.80 2.72
C ASN A 80 -21.65 -5.90 2.13
N LEU A 81 -21.16 -6.75 1.24
CA LEU A 81 -21.93 -7.88 0.73
C LEU A 81 -22.33 -8.85 1.84
N LYS A 82 -21.48 -9.01 2.86
CA LYS A 82 -21.66 -9.97 3.96
C LYS A 82 -21.97 -11.40 3.48
N SER A 83 -21.55 -11.73 2.25
CA SER A 83 -21.57 -13.08 1.69
C SER A 83 -20.42 -13.90 2.26
N GLN A 84 -20.50 -15.22 2.13
CA GLN A 84 -19.43 -16.14 2.53
C GLN A 84 -18.10 -15.79 1.84
N GLU A 85 -18.12 -15.38 0.58
CA GLU A 85 -16.93 -15.01 -0.19
C GLU A 85 -16.32 -13.72 0.34
N SER A 86 -17.15 -12.70 0.61
CA SER A 86 -16.66 -11.46 1.22
C SER A 86 -16.08 -11.70 2.62
N ASP A 87 -16.70 -12.56 3.41
CA ASP A 87 -16.19 -12.96 4.73
C ASP A 87 -14.87 -13.73 4.62
N THR A 88 -14.76 -14.59 3.59
CA THR A 88 -13.56 -15.34 3.30
C THR A 88 -12.36 -14.42 3.05
N VAL A 89 -12.51 -13.44 2.15
CA VAL A 89 -11.38 -12.59 1.75
C VAL A 89 -10.97 -11.61 2.86
N PHE A 90 -11.91 -11.08 3.64
CA PHE A 90 -11.63 -10.05 4.65
C PHE A 90 -11.37 -10.61 6.05
N ASN A 91 -12.14 -11.58 6.51
CA ASN A 91 -12.13 -12.00 7.92
C ASN A 91 -11.48 -13.37 8.13
N ILE A 92 -11.71 -14.34 7.23
CA ILE A 92 -11.16 -15.70 7.39
C ILE A 92 -9.71 -15.77 6.93
N ARG A 93 -9.44 -15.22 5.74
CA ARG A 93 -8.12 -15.31 5.09
C ARG A 93 -7.32 -14.02 5.17
N ASN A 94 -7.99 -12.90 5.40
CA ASN A 94 -7.40 -11.56 5.51
C ASN A 94 -6.36 -11.30 4.39
N ILE A 95 -6.83 -11.39 3.15
CA ILE A 95 -6.00 -11.31 1.94
C ILE A 95 -5.57 -9.86 1.74
N HIS A 96 -4.27 -9.61 1.62
CA HIS A 96 -3.68 -8.29 1.39
C HIS A 96 -3.00 -8.19 0.03
N ALA A 97 -2.78 -6.95 -0.44
CA ALA A 97 -2.06 -6.71 -1.69
C ALA A 97 -0.57 -7.02 -1.51
N LEU A 98 0.02 -7.69 -2.50
CA LEU A 98 1.43 -8.01 -2.54
C LEU A 98 2.29 -6.72 -2.66
N ARG A 99 3.29 -6.57 -1.80
CA ARG A 99 4.08 -5.34 -1.68
C ARG A 99 5.47 -5.50 -2.28
N CYS A 100 5.54 -5.47 -3.60
CA CYS A 100 6.77 -5.67 -4.36
C CYS A 100 7.69 -4.44 -4.43
N PHE A 101 7.22 -3.29 -3.96
CA PHE A 101 7.95 -2.02 -3.95
C PHE A 101 7.59 -1.23 -2.69
N SER A 102 8.48 -0.35 -2.26
CA SER A 102 8.26 0.60 -1.18
C SER A 102 7.52 1.85 -1.68
N LEU A 103 6.74 2.46 -0.79
CA LEU A 103 6.09 3.76 -1.03
C LEU A 103 6.91 4.93 -0.48
N ASN A 104 7.96 4.66 0.29
CA ASN A 104 8.61 5.68 1.12
C ASN A 104 10.13 5.55 1.19
N SER A 105 10.73 4.67 0.39
CA SER A 105 12.17 4.47 0.40
C SER A 105 12.76 4.12 -0.95
N ILE A 106 13.94 4.69 -1.21
CA ILE A 106 14.67 4.56 -2.47
C ILE A 106 16.07 4.01 -2.13
N GLY A 107 16.49 3.01 -2.88
CA GLY A 107 17.85 2.48 -2.86
C GLY A 107 18.70 3.23 -3.90
N LEU A 108 19.89 3.65 -3.50
CA LEU A 108 20.84 4.38 -4.33
C LEU A 108 22.17 3.65 -4.32
N ASN A 109 22.66 3.28 -5.51
CA ASN A 109 24.08 3.07 -5.71
C ASN A 109 24.71 4.44 -5.97
N VAL A 110 25.77 4.77 -5.24
CA VAL A 110 26.35 6.11 -5.24
C VAL A 110 27.86 6.08 -5.44
N ASP A 111 28.46 7.18 -5.89
CA ASP A 111 29.91 7.36 -5.81
C ASP A 111 30.30 7.70 -4.36
N PRO A 112 31.05 6.83 -3.66
CA PRO A 112 31.43 7.07 -2.27
C PRO A 112 32.44 8.22 -2.12
N LYS A 113 33.06 8.67 -3.21
CA LYS A 113 34.04 9.77 -3.20
C LYS A 113 33.38 11.13 -3.43
N ALA A 114 32.13 11.17 -3.87
CA ALA A 114 31.41 12.41 -4.10
C ALA A 114 31.20 13.17 -2.76
N PRO A 115 31.63 14.44 -2.65
CA PRO A 115 31.50 15.22 -1.42
C PRO A 115 30.05 15.31 -0.89
N GLU A 116 29.08 15.36 -1.80
CA GLU A 116 27.64 15.41 -1.53
C GLU A 116 27.18 14.14 -0.80
N ILE A 117 27.62 12.98 -1.32
CA ILE A 117 27.31 11.68 -0.75
C ILE A 117 27.98 11.52 0.61
N ILE A 118 29.25 11.93 0.76
CA ILE A 118 29.97 11.89 2.04
C ILE A 118 29.23 12.73 3.10
N LYS A 119 28.79 13.95 2.75
CA LYS A 119 28.00 14.80 3.65
C LYS A 119 26.65 14.16 3.98
N LEU A 120 25.94 13.67 2.96
CA LEU A 120 24.64 13.02 3.11
C LEU A 120 24.72 11.85 4.10
N VAL A 121 25.66 10.93 3.90
CA VAL A 121 25.83 9.73 4.74
C VAL A 121 26.30 10.06 6.16
N ASN A 122 26.92 11.22 6.37
CA ASN A 122 27.33 11.72 7.69
C ASN A 122 26.27 12.62 8.34
N GLY A 123 25.07 12.72 7.75
CA GLY A 123 23.96 13.50 8.29
C GLY A 123 24.11 15.02 8.13
N THR A 124 25.08 15.48 7.34
CA THR A 124 25.25 16.90 7.06
C THR A 124 24.29 17.35 5.97
N ARG A 125 23.45 18.35 6.29
CA ARG A 125 22.48 18.96 5.37
C ARG A 125 22.52 20.48 5.50
N PRO A 126 22.52 21.26 4.41
CA PRO A 126 22.54 20.81 3.00
C PRO A 126 23.83 20.05 2.62
N THR A 127 23.75 19.21 1.60
CA THR A 127 24.88 18.48 1.03
C THR A 127 25.76 19.39 0.18
N GLY A 128 25.20 20.47 -0.35
CA GLY A 128 25.89 21.44 -1.21
C GLY A 128 25.59 21.27 -2.70
N ASP A 129 24.83 20.24 -3.10
CA ASP A 129 24.24 20.12 -4.43
C ASP A 129 22.76 20.56 -4.36
N PRO A 130 22.37 21.68 -5.01
CA PRO A 130 21.02 22.20 -4.95
C PRO A 130 19.94 21.25 -5.48
N LYS A 131 20.26 20.38 -6.45
CA LYS A 131 19.30 19.42 -7.00
C LYS A 131 19.02 18.32 -5.99
N LEU A 132 20.06 17.74 -5.40
CA LEU A 132 19.91 16.73 -4.35
C LEU A 132 19.21 17.32 -3.12
N ASP A 133 19.66 18.48 -2.66
CA ASP A 133 19.08 19.14 -1.48
C ASP A 133 17.60 19.51 -1.70
N GLY A 134 17.25 19.96 -2.91
CA GLY A 134 15.87 20.20 -3.33
C GLY A 134 15.02 18.94 -3.24
N LEU A 135 15.47 17.81 -3.82
CA LEU A 135 14.75 16.53 -3.76
C LEU A 135 14.56 16.03 -2.32
N LEU A 136 15.62 16.07 -1.51
CA LEU A 136 15.58 15.63 -0.11
C LEU A 136 14.60 16.47 0.71
N ASN A 137 14.62 17.79 0.54
CA ASN A 137 13.76 18.72 1.29
C ASN A 137 12.30 18.64 0.84
N THR A 138 12.03 18.70 -0.47
CA THR A 138 10.67 18.69 -1.03
C THR A 138 9.90 17.43 -0.62
N TYR A 139 10.56 16.27 -0.64
CA TYR A 139 9.95 14.98 -0.32
C TYR A 139 10.24 14.48 1.10
N GLN A 140 10.95 15.27 1.91
CA GLN A 140 11.25 14.98 3.32
C GLN A 140 11.96 13.63 3.52
N PHE A 141 12.98 13.36 2.71
CA PHE A 141 13.82 12.18 2.88
C PHE A 141 14.80 12.40 4.03
N ASP A 142 14.34 12.27 5.27
CA ASP A 142 15.07 12.71 6.46
C ASP A 142 15.93 11.61 7.12
N SER A 143 15.76 10.35 6.69
CA SER A 143 16.50 9.21 7.25
C SER A 143 17.30 8.49 6.17
N ILE A 144 18.52 8.09 6.53
CA ILE A 144 19.46 7.40 5.65
C ILE A 144 19.95 6.15 6.35
N LYS A 145 19.94 5.01 5.66
CA LYS A 145 20.61 3.80 6.10
C LYS A 145 21.69 3.42 5.09
N LYS A 146 22.84 3.03 5.61
CA LYS A 146 23.96 2.55 4.81
C LYS A 146 23.86 1.03 4.74
N SER A 147 23.87 0.46 3.55
CA SER A 147 23.96 -0.99 3.35
C SER A 147 25.44 -1.38 3.33
N TYR A 148 26.03 -1.50 4.51
CA TYR A 148 27.48 -1.67 4.72
C TYR A 148 28.08 -3.01 4.25
N ASN A 149 27.30 -3.91 3.64
CA ASN A 149 27.80 -5.25 3.29
C ASN A 149 28.65 -5.31 2.02
N TYR A 150 28.79 -4.22 1.26
CA TYR A 150 29.56 -4.21 0.02
C TYR A 150 30.58 -3.08 -0.01
N LEU A 151 31.80 -3.36 0.47
CA LEU A 151 32.96 -2.45 0.41
C LEU A 151 33.26 -1.91 -1.00
N LYS A 152 32.76 -2.58 -2.06
CA LYS A 152 32.90 -2.19 -3.47
C LYS A 152 31.63 -1.59 -4.10
N PHE A 153 30.49 -1.62 -3.41
CA PHE A 153 29.20 -1.14 -3.91
C PHE A 153 28.45 -0.40 -2.79
N PRO A 154 28.75 0.89 -2.56
CA PRO A 154 28.12 1.63 -1.48
C PRO A 154 26.66 1.89 -1.87
N TRP A 155 25.79 1.03 -1.36
CA TRP A 155 24.35 1.25 -1.41
C TRP A 155 23.93 2.03 -0.18
N ILE A 156 23.14 3.08 -0.41
CA ILE A 156 22.44 3.80 0.63
C ILE A 156 20.94 3.72 0.37
N SER A 157 20.16 3.73 1.43
CA SER A 157 18.71 3.85 1.36
C SER A 157 18.30 5.16 1.99
N ILE A 158 17.52 5.95 1.27
CA ILE A 158 16.87 7.16 1.80
C ILE A 158 15.42 6.87 2.10
N TYR A 159 14.90 7.42 3.20
CA TYR A 159 13.54 7.17 3.70
C TYR A 159 12.82 8.48 4.00
N THR A 160 11.54 8.52 3.64
CA THR A 160 10.58 9.56 4.04
C THR A 160 9.46 8.93 4.88
N LYS A 161 8.73 9.75 5.64
CA LYS A 161 7.50 9.31 6.31
C LYS A 161 6.29 9.32 5.38
N LYS A 162 6.40 9.95 4.21
CA LYS A 162 5.32 10.07 3.23
C LYS A 162 5.23 8.83 2.35
N SER A 163 4.00 8.39 2.06
CA SER A 163 3.75 7.49 0.94
C SER A 163 3.69 8.31 -0.35
N LEU A 164 4.54 7.98 -1.31
CA LEU A 164 4.74 8.71 -2.55
C LEU A 164 4.73 7.77 -3.75
N ASN A 165 4.42 8.33 -4.91
CA ASN A 165 4.87 7.75 -6.17
C ASN A 165 6.36 8.08 -6.34
N LEU A 166 7.22 7.07 -6.17
CA LEU A 166 8.67 7.27 -6.19
C LEU A 166 9.25 7.35 -7.60
N VAL A 167 8.49 7.03 -8.66
CA VAL A 167 8.96 7.05 -10.06
C VAL A 167 9.60 8.38 -10.47
N PRO A 168 8.93 9.54 -10.36
CA PRO A 168 9.52 10.83 -10.77
C PRO A 168 10.75 11.21 -9.95
N ILE A 169 10.78 10.80 -8.67
CA ILE A 169 11.88 11.08 -7.75
C ILE A 169 13.10 10.24 -8.14
N ILE A 170 12.91 8.94 -8.38
CA ILE A 170 13.93 8.02 -8.86
C ILE A 170 14.52 8.52 -10.19
N ASN A 171 13.66 8.92 -11.13
CA ASN A 171 14.12 9.45 -12.42
C ASN A 171 14.95 10.73 -12.27
N SER A 172 14.60 11.59 -11.30
CA SER A 172 15.37 12.80 -10.98
C SER A 172 16.72 12.47 -10.34
N LEU A 173 16.76 11.49 -9.41
CA LEU A 173 17.98 11.04 -8.75
C LEU A 173 18.97 10.42 -9.75
N LYS A 174 18.49 9.67 -10.75
CA LYS A 174 19.33 9.11 -11.83
C LYS A 174 20.04 10.17 -12.68
N GLN A 175 19.60 11.44 -12.64
CA GLN A 175 20.26 12.53 -13.37
C GLN A 175 21.46 13.12 -12.60
N LEU A 176 21.69 12.70 -11.35
CA LEU A 176 22.82 13.16 -10.55
C LEU A 176 24.08 12.35 -10.94
N PRO A 177 25.22 13.01 -11.24
CA PRO A 177 26.40 12.33 -11.77
C PRO A 177 27.01 11.31 -10.79
N TYR A 178 26.75 11.44 -9.49
CA TYR A 178 27.23 10.56 -8.42
C TYR A 178 26.19 9.53 -7.97
N VAL A 179 25.09 9.34 -8.73
CA VAL A 179 24.07 8.31 -8.48
C VAL A 179 23.93 7.43 -9.73
N PRO A 180 24.82 6.45 -9.95
CA PRO A 180 24.73 5.54 -11.09
C PRO A 180 23.42 4.76 -11.16
N ILE A 181 22.86 4.39 -10.01
CA ILE A 181 21.60 3.65 -9.91
C ILE A 181 20.73 4.27 -8.82
N ALA A 182 19.47 4.51 -9.16
CA ALA A 182 18.41 4.74 -8.18
C ALA A 182 17.25 3.81 -8.50
N GLU A 183 16.71 3.17 -7.47
CA GLU A 183 15.61 2.23 -7.61
C GLU A 183 14.69 2.25 -6.39
N ASN A 184 13.47 1.79 -6.60
CA ASN A 184 12.55 1.62 -5.49
C ASN A 184 13.07 0.50 -4.59
N ASN A 185 13.15 0.73 -3.28
CA ASN A 185 13.49 -0.35 -2.36
C ASN A 185 12.35 -1.37 -2.33
N GLY A 186 12.61 -2.60 -2.74
CA GLY A 186 11.60 -3.64 -2.74
C GLY A 186 12.17 -5.00 -3.06
N GLY A 187 11.39 -6.02 -2.73
CA GLY A 187 11.60 -7.39 -3.17
C GLY A 187 10.22 -7.97 -3.44
N CYS A 188 10.11 -8.73 -4.53
CA CYS A 188 8.88 -9.37 -4.92
C CYS A 188 9.08 -10.88 -4.88
N PHE A 189 8.28 -11.55 -4.07
CA PHE A 189 8.07 -12.99 -4.14
C PHE A 189 6.59 -13.19 -4.40
N ASP A 190 6.20 -14.37 -4.89
CA ASP A 190 4.79 -14.63 -5.09
C ASP A 190 4.09 -14.95 -3.75
N GLY A 191 2.76 -14.88 -3.76
CA GLY A 191 1.93 -15.18 -2.59
C GLY A 191 0.49 -14.71 -2.76
N ASN A 192 -0.16 -14.44 -1.63
CA ASN A 192 -1.47 -13.80 -1.61
C ASN A 192 -1.38 -12.42 -2.25
N ASP A 193 -2.39 -12.06 -3.03
CA ASP A 193 -2.42 -10.76 -3.68
C ASP A 193 -3.85 -10.28 -3.88
N ILE A 194 -3.97 -8.97 -4.05
CA ILE A 194 -5.15 -8.30 -4.57
C ILE A 194 -4.74 -7.69 -5.90
N ILE A 195 -5.53 -7.92 -6.94
CA ILE A 195 -5.35 -7.28 -8.24
C ILE A 195 -6.58 -6.42 -8.52
N LEU A 196 -6.35 -5.20 -8.97
CA LEU A 196 -7.39 -4.26 -9.35
C LEU A 196 -7.30 -3.94 -10.85
N LYS A 197 -8.44 -3.89 -11.53
CA LYS A 197 -8.56 -3.40 -12.92
C LYS A 197 -9.74 -2.44 -13.02
N ARG A 198 -9.55 -1.33 -13.74
CA ARG A 198 -10.59 -0.33 -13.99
C ARG A 198 -11.08 -0.42 -15.43
N ASP A 199 -12.38 -0.26 -15.61
CA ASP A 199 -13.05 -0.17 -16.90
C ASP A 199 -14.17 0.87 -16.76
N GLY A 200 -13.85 2.13 -17.10
CA GLY A 200 -14.75 3.27 -16.84
C GLY A 200 -15.08 3.41 -15.35
N THR A 201 -16.37 3.34 -15.02
CA THR A 201 -16.90 3.43 -13.64
C THR A 201 -16.84 2.10 -12.88
N LYS A 202 -16.49 1.01 -13.56
CA LYS A 202 -16.45 -0.34 -13.00
C LYS A 202 -15.04 -0.68 -12.54
N ILE A 203 -14.95 -1.22 -11.33
CA ILE A 203 -13.71 -1.73 -10.74
C ILE A 203 -13.85 -3.24 -10.56
N MET A 204 -12.94 -4.00 -11.15
CA MET A 204 -12.79 -5.43 -10.91
C MET A 204 -11.72 -5.64 -9.83
N ILE A 205 -12.05 -6.40 -8.79
CA ILE A 205 -11.14 -6.73 -7.69
C ILE A 205 -11.03 -8.25 -7.63
N ASP A 206 -9.81 -8.75 -7.76
CA ASP A 206 -9.47 -10.17 -7.68
C ASP A 206 -8.61 -10.40 -6.44
N PHE A 207 -9.19 -11.03 -5.42
CA PHE A 207 -8.46 -11.47 -4.24
C PHE A 207 -7.96 -12.88 -4.48
N SER A 208 -6.70 -13.17 -4.12
CA SER A 208 -6.14 -14.49 -4.33
C SER A 208 -5.25 -14.98 -3.21
N ILE A 209 -5.25 -16.30 -3.02
CA ILE A 209 -4.30 -17.02 -2.17
C ILE A 209 -3.42 -17.87 -3.07
N GLY A 210 -2.11 -17.71 -2.92
CA GLY A 210 -1.11 -18.54 -3.57
C GLY A 210 -0.57 -19.61 -2.62
N GLU A 211 -0.44 -20.85 -3.09
CA GLU A 211 0.07 -22.00 -2.32
C GLU A 211 1.11 -22.79 -3.15
N GLY A 212 1.98 -23.54 -2.46
CA GLY A 212 3.06 -24.31 -3.08
C GLY A 212 4.38 -23.53 -3.11
N ASP A 213 5.10 -23.57 -4.23
CA ASP A 213 6.44 -22.96 -4.38
C ASP A 213 6.38 -21.44 -4.65
N CYS A 214 5.88 -20.68 -3.68
CA CYS A 214 5.70 -19.23 -3.84
C CYS A 214 6.98 -18.39 -4.04
N PRO A 215 8.19 -18.77 -3.54
CA PRO A 215 9.41 -18.02 -3.88
C PRO A 215 9.71 -17.94 -5.39
N ALA A 216 9.34 -18.98 -6.15
CA ALA A 216 9.52 -19.03 -7.61
C ALA A 216 8.22 -18.77 -8.41
N GLY A 217 7.09 -18.60 -7.72
CA GLY A 217 5.76 -18.50 -8.31
C GLY A 217 4.84 -19.59 -7.77
N CYS A 218 3.79 -19.21 -7.05
CA CYS A 218 2.92 -20.18 -6.38
C CYS A 218 2.31 -21.15 -7.39
N THR A 219 2.45 -22.45 -7.12
CA THR A 219 1.98 -23.54 -8.00
C THR A 219 0.46 -23.57 -8.13
N TYR A 220 -0.24 -23.22 -7.05
CA TYR A 220 -1.68 -23.17 -6.99
C TYR A 220 -2.14 -21.79 -6.60
N ARG A 221 -3.26 -21.35 -7.19
CA ARG A 221 -3.89 -20.09 -6.83
C ARG A 221 -5.39 -20.25 -6.80
N ARG A 222 -6.02 -19.74 -5.75
CA ARG A 222 -7.48 -19.63 -5.64
C ARG A 222 -7.87 -18.17 -5.68
N HIS A 223 -8.90 -17.85 -6.46
CA HIS A 223 -9.36 -16.48 -6.68
C HIS A 223 -10.78 -16.27 -6.16
N TRP A 224 -11.07 -15.04 -5.72
CA TRP A 224 -12.40 -14.52 -5.43
C TRP A 224 -12.56 -13.18 -6.15
N ILE A 225 -13.39 -13.17 -7.19
CA ILE A 225 -13.50 -12.02 -8.09
C ILE A 225 -14.78 -11.26 -7.80
N PHE A 226 -14.67 -9.95 -7.63
CA PHE A 226 -15.78 -9.04 -7.44
C PHE A 226 -15.75 -7.94 -8.50
N SER A 227 -16.93 -7.48 -8.91
CA SER A 227 -17.06 -6.19 -9.61
C SER A 227 -17.70 -5.18 -8.68
N VAL A 228 -17.22 -3.96 -8.68
CA VAL A 228 -17.85 -2.83 -8.02
C VAL A 228 -18.19 -1.77 -9.05
N GLU A 229 -19.43 -1.32 -9.07
CA GLU A 229 -19.91 -0.26 -9.96
C GLU A 229 -20.90 0.60 -9.18
N ASN A 230 -20.70 1.92 -9.20
CA ASN A 230 -21.53 2.88 -8.46
C ASN A 230 -21.72 2.51 -6.98
N GLY A 231 -20.66 2.01 -6.33
CA GLY A 231 -20.67 1.61 -4.92
C GLY A 231 -21.37 0.27 -4.63
N ILE A 232 -21.85 -0.42 -5.66
CA ILE A 232 -22.52 -1.74 -5.53
C ILE A 232 -21.53 -2.81 -5.94
N ALA A 233 -21.21 -3.71 -5.01
CA ALA A 233 -20.40 -4.89 -5.31
C ALA A 233 -21.28 -6.04 -5.82
N LYS A 234 -20.69 -6.90 -6.66
CA LYS A 234 -21.26 -8.18 -7.09
C LYS A 234 -20.13 -9.20 -7.15
N PHE A 235 -20.33 -10.35 -6.52
CA PHE A 235 -19.43 -11.49 -6.69
C PHE A 235 -19.57 -12.04 -8.12
N LYS A 236 -18.44 -12.43 -8.73
CA LYS A 236 -18.35 -12.86 -10.13
C LYS A 236 -17.90 -14.31 -10.29
N GLY A 237 -17.42 -14.93 -9.22
CA GLY A 237 -16.99 -16.32 -9.23
C GLY A 237 -15.59 -16.49 -8.66
N ASN A 238 -15.21 -17.78 -8.58
CA ASN A 238 -13.88 -18.21 -8.20
C ASN A 238 -13.15 -18.76 -9.43
N LYS A 239 -11.82 -18.77 -9.37
CA LYS A 239 -10.95 -19.48 -10.31
C LYS A 239 -9.92 -20.28 -9.52
#